data_AF-A0A161MSV9-F1
#
_entry.id   AF-A0A161MSV9-F1
#
_cell.length_a   1.000
_cell.length_b   1.000
_cell.length_c   1.000
_cell.angle_alpha   90.00
_cell.angle_beta   90.00
_cell.angle_gamma   90.00
#
_symmetry.space_group_name_H-M   'P 1'
#
loop_
_entity.id
_entity.type
_entity.pdbx_description
1 polymer ?
#
loop_
_entity_poly.entity_id
_entity_poly.type
_entity_poly.pdbx_seq_one_letter_code
_entity_poly.pdbx_strand_id
1 'polypeptide(L)'
;IYRLGKTLYVATESHYKRKLDPQTLETGEKVDLSQILKLNLTCSHTYHDPDEPAAYTMGTVLSSGLKSQVVKINLKDAQPGQEFKNGKVLATIPCRWRTTISYSHSFGLYSELYCLHRSATIHGRSETIDSPY
;
A
#
# COMPACT_ATOMS: atom_id res chain seq x y z
N ILE A 1 9.24 -7.17 6.35
CA ILE A 1 10.17 -6.06 6.63
C ILE A 1 10.63 -5.52 5.28
N TYR A 2 10.64 -4.21 5.07
CA TYR A 2 11.16 -3.61 3.83
C TYR A 2 11.89 -2.31 4.15
N ARG A 3 12.81 -1.93 3.25
CA ARG A 3 13.50 -0.64 3.31
C ARG A 3 12.74 0.39 2.47
N LEU A 4 12.53 1.57 3.03
CA LEU A 4 11.96 2.72 2.33
C LEU A 4 12.92 3.89 2.52
N GLY A 5 13.61 4.32 1.47
CA GLY A 5 14.69 5.28 1.58
C GLY A 5 15.79 4.82 2.56
N LYS A 6 15.97 5.57 3.64
CA LYS A 6 16.98 5.28 4.67
C LYS A 6 16.44 4.50 5.87
N THR A 7 15.13 4.24 5.92
CA THR A 7 14.48 3.65 7.10
C THR A 7 14.01 2.23 6.83
N LEU A 8 14.19 1.37 7.82
CA LEU A 8 13.67 0.00 7.79
C LEU A 8 12.31 -0.05 8.47
N TYR A 9 11.33 -0.63 7.78
CA TYR A 9 9.97 -0.74 8.27
C TYR A 9 9.53 -2.19 8.41
N VAL A 10 8.94 -2.50 9.57
CA VAL A 10 8.12 -3.69 9.76
C VAL A 10 6.69 -3.31 9.40
N ALA A 11 6.11 -4.10 8.49
CA ALA A 11 4.81 -3.83 7.93
C ALA A 11 3.93 -5.07 8.02
N THR A 12 2.69 -4.84 8.44
CA THR A 12 1.56 -5.72 8.15
C THR A 12 0.72 -5.07 7.03
N GLU A 13 -0.43 -5.65 6.69
CA GLU A 13 -1.36 -5.06 5.73
C GLU A 13 -2.28 -3.99 6.34
N SER A 14 -2.11 -3.71 7.63
CA SER A 14 -2.77 -2.60 8.30
C SER A 14 -2.13 -1.26 7.92
N HIS A 15 -2.81 -0.15 8.23
CA HIS A 15 -2.28 1.21 8.10
C HIS A 15 -1.13 1.53 9.05
N TYR A 16 -0.86 0.68 10.04
CA TYR A 16 0.26 0.85 10.95
C TYR A 16 1.53 0.22 10.41
N LYS A 17 2.61 1.01 10.36
CA LYS A 17 3.97 0.53 10.10
C LYS A 17 4.82 0.82 11.33
N ARG A 18 5.86 0.02 11.58
CA ARG A 18 6.80 0.28 12.68
C ARG A 18 8.20 0.45 12.14
N LYS A 19 8.92 1.45 12.65
CA LYS A 19 10.35 1.62 12.36
C LYS A 19 11.13 0.51 13.07
N LEU A 20 12.19 0.05 12.43
CA LEU A 20 13.11 -0.92 13.00
C LEU A 20 14.52 -0.34 12.89
N ASP A 21 15.28 -0.41 13.97
CA ASP A 21 16.71 -0.12 13.93
C ASP A 21 17.44 -1.36 13.37
N PRO A 22 18.18 -1.24 12.25
CA PRO A 22 18.89 -2.38 11.66
C PRO A 22 20.11 -2.83 12.47
N GLN A 23 20.66 -2.01 13.37
CA GLN A 23 21.83 -2.34 14.18
C GLN A 23 21.44 -2.98 15.51
N THR A 24 20.44 -2.44 16.19
CA THR A 24 20.02 -2.92 17.53
C THR A 24 18.84 -3.88 17.47
N LEU A 25 18.14 -3.97 16.32
CA LEU A 25 16.87 -4.69 16.16
C LEU A 25 15.74 -4.19 17.09
N GLU A 26 15.94 -3.02 17.72
CA GLU A 26 14.93 -2.43 18.57
C GLU A 26 13.75 -1.88 17.74
N THR A 27 12.56 -2.07 18.29
CA THR A 27 11.35 -1.57 17.65
C THR A 27 11.19 -0.08 17.94
N GLY A 28 11.24 0.75 16.90
CA GLY A 28 11.09 2.18 17.00
C GLY A 28 9.63 2.64 16.96
N GLU A 29 9.45 3.90 16.56
CA GLU A 29 8.14 4.56 16.51
C GLU A 29 7.14 3.87 15.57
N LYS A 30 5.86 3.95 15.96
CA LYS A 30 4.71 3.54 15.15
C LYS A 30 4.32 4.66 14.20
N VAL A 31 4.23 4.36 12.91
CA VAL A 31 3.78 5.26 11.85
C VAL A 31 2.35 4.90 11.46
N ASP A 32 1.45 5.89 11.48
CA ASP A 32 0.05 5.73 11.13
C ASP A 32 -0.23 6.31 9.74
N LEU A 33 -0.41 5.44 8.75
CA LEU A 33 -0.71 5.84 7.38
C LEU A 33 -2.15 6.34 7.19
N SER A 34 -3.05 6.09 8.14
CA SER A 34 -4.41 6.65 8.10
C SER A 34 -4.40 8.15 8.36
N GLN A 35 -3.47 8.63 9.20
CA GLN A 35 -3.31 10.06 9.48
C GLN A 35 -2.51 10.76 8.37
N ILE A 36 -1.49 10.08 7.83
CA ILE A 36 -0.57 10.69 6.85
C ILE A 36 -1.16 10.65 5.43
N LEU A 37 -1.63 9.49 4.99
CA LEU A 37 -2.05 9.23 3.60
C LEU A 37 -3.56 8.97 3.47
N LYS A 38 -4.32 8.99 4.58
CA LYS A 38 -5.76 8.67 4.61
C LYS A 38 -6.08 7.25 4.11
N LEU A 39 -5.12 6.33 4.22
CA LEU A 39 -5.29 4.92 3.84
C LEU A 39 -5.61 4.08 5.08
N ASN A 40 -6.64 3.24 5.00
CA ASN A 40 -7.07 2.37 6.11
C ASN A 40 -6.42 0.99 6.05
N LEU A 41 -6.20 0.47 4.84
CA LEU A 41 -5.44 -0.74 4.55
C LEU A 41 -4.32 -0.37 3.58
N THR A 42 -3.16 -0.98 3.73
CA THR A 42 -2.01 -0.69 2.85
C THR A 42 -1.22 -1.95 2.60
N CYS A 43 -0.75 -2.15 1.36
CA CYS A 43 0.11 -3.29 1.05
C CYS A 43 1.31 -3.37 2.02
N SER A 44 1.70 -4.60 2.35
CA SER A 44 2.93 -4.89 3.07
C SER A 44 4.18 -4.68 2.21
N HIS A 45 4.02 -4.64 0.88
CA HIS A 45 5.08 -4.44 -0.09
C HIS A 45 5.01 -3.05 -0.72
N THR A 46 6.17 -2.39 -0.81
CA THR A 46 6.38 -1.18 -1.61
C THR A 46 7.20 -1.53 -2.83
N TYR A 47 6.81 -1.01 -3.99
CA TYR A 47 7.58 -1.13 -5.22
C TYR A 47 8.57 0.03 -5.30
N HIS A 48 9.85 -0.23 -5.57
CA HIS A 48 10.84 0.83 -5.78
C HIS A 48 10.99 1.08 -7.27
N ASP A 49 10.97 2.35 -7.65
CA ASP A 49 11.26 2.77 -9.01
C ASP A 49 12.75 2.51 -9.32
N PRO A 50 13.09 1.82 -10.41
CA PRO A 50 14.49 1.60 -10.78
C PRO A 50 15.17 2.87 -11.32
N ASP A 51 14.41 3.81 -11.88
CA ASP A 51 14.93 4.97 -12.61
C ASP A 51 14.85 6.27 -11.79
N GLU A 52 13.90 6.35 -10.85
CA GLU A 52 13.72 7.51 -9.98
C GLU A 52 13.93 7.16 -8.48
N PRO A 53 14.34 8.12 -7.63
CA PRO A 53 14.34 7.94 -6.18
C PRO A 53 12.90 8.02 -5.63
N ALA A 54 12.04 7.08 -6.05
CA ALA A 54 10.64 7.01 -5.68
C ALA A 54 10.24 5.58 -5.34
N ALA A 55 9.27 5.45 -4.45
CA ALA A 55 8.61 4.18 -4.16
C ALA A 55 7.11 4.33 -4.35
N TYR A 56 6.43 3.23 -4.63
CA TYR A 56 5.01 3.17 -4.81
C TYR A 56 4.41 2.23 -3.78
N THR A 57 3.26 2.60 -3.26
CA THR A 57 2.44 1.74 -2.42
C THR A 57 0.99 1.84 -2.89
N MET A 58 0.21 0.84 -2.54
CA MET A 58 -1.21 0.83 -2.79
C MET A 58 -1.94 0.60 -1.48
N GLY A 59 -3.06 1.28 -1.30
CA GLY A 59 -3.90 1.10 -0.13
C GLY A 59 -5.37 1.35 -0.41
N THR A 60 -6.21 0.94 0.53
CA THR A 60 -7.66 1.08 0.45
C THR A 60 -8.11 2.11 1.46
N VAL A 61 -8.95 3.04 0.99
CA VAL A 61 -9.68 3.99 1.82
C VAL A 61 -11.05 3.41 2.14
N LEU A 62 -11.43 3.41 3.41
CA LEU A 62 -12.72 2.95 3.92
C LEU A 62 -13.56 4.12 4.45
N SER A 63 -12.91 5.14 5.03
CA SER A 63 -13.57 6.24 5.74
C SER A 63 -14.42 7.16 4.85
N SER A 64 -14.03 7.36 3.60
CA SER A 64 -14.72 8.26 2.65
C SER A 64 -15.38 7.49 1.49
N GLY A 65 -15.73 6.23 1.71
CA GLY A 65 -16.16 5.29 0.67
C GLY A 65 -15.03 4.39 0.17
N LEU A 66 -15.39 3.17 -0.23
CA LEU A 66 -14.47 2.12 -0.62
C LEU A 66 -13.79 2.45 -1.96
N LYS A 67 -12.50 2.77 -1.90
CA LYS A 67 -11.65 3.05 -3.06
C LYS A 67 -10.23 2.59 -2.82
N SER A 68 -9.56 2.12 -3.86
CA SER A 68 -8.14 1.80 -3.84
C SER A 68 -7.35 3.00 -4.37
N GLN A 69 -6.22 3.31 -3.76
CA GLN A 69 -5.37 4.42 -4.15
C GLN A 69 -3.93 3.93 -4.32
N VAL A 70 -3.32 4.36 -5.42
CA VAL A 70 -1.89 4.18 -5.66
C VAL A 70 -1.20 5.47 -5.24
N VAL A 71 -0.21 5.35 -4.36
CA VAL A 71 0.54 6.47 -3.79
C VAL A 71 1.99 6.35 -4.21
N LYS A 72 2.53 7.44 -4.79
CA LYS A 72 3.96 7.61 -5.03
C LYS A 72 4.58 8.36 -3.88
N ILE A 73 5.61 7.78 -3.30
CA ILE A 73 6.41 8.29 -2.19
C ILE A 73 7.72 8.78 -2.79
N ASN A 74 7.97 10.09 -2.71
CA ASN A 74 9.23 10.65 -3.16
C ASN A 74 10.31 10.47 -2.08
N LEU A 75 11.40 9.78 -2.42
CA LEU A 75 12.51 9.45 -1.51
C LEU A 75 13.70 10.41 -1.63
N LYS A 76 13.74 11.31 -2.63
CA LYS A 76 14.90 12.18 -2.90
C LYS A 76 15.32 13.02 -1.70
N ASP A 77 14.34 13.68 -1.06
CA ASP A 77 14.56 14.59 0.08
C ASP A 77 13.87 14.07 1.36
N ALA A 78 13.57 12.77 1.41
CA ALA A 78 12.87 12.19 2.55
C ALA A 78 13.78 12.12 3.78
N GLN A 79 13.33 12.74 4.87
CA GLN A 79 13.99 12.56 6.17
C GLN A 79 13.76 11.13 6.68
N PRO A 80 14.77 10.51 7.32
CA PRO A 80 14.63 9.19 7.91
C PRO A 80 13.44 9.13 8.88
N GLY A 81 12.55 8.18 8.66
CA GLY A 81 11.37 7.93 9.47
C GLY A 81 10.15 8.78 9.09
N GLN A 82 10.27 9.64 8.07
CA GLN A 82 9.21 10.52 7.58
C GLN A 82 8.90 10.32 6.09
N GLU A 83 9.42 9.25 5.48
CA GLU A 83 9.30 8.98 4.04
C GLU A 83 7.84 9.01 3.57
N PHE A 84 6.91 8.43 4.34
CA PHE A 84 5.48 8.40 3.99
C PHE A 84 4.82 9.79 3.93
N LYS A 85 5.37 10.81 4.59
CA LYS A 85 4.84 12.19 4.50
C LYS A 85 5.01 12.78 3.10
N ASN A 86 5.97 12.28 2.34
CA ASN A 86 6.21 12.68 0.95
C ASN A 86 5.34 11.89 -0.05
N GLY A 87 4.36 11.14 0.44
CA GLY A 87 3.43 10.38 -0.39
C GLY A 87 2.38 11.28 -1.05
N LYS A 88 2.19 11.09 -2.36
CA LYS A 88 1.13 11.72 -3.15
C LYS A 88 0.31 10.65 -3.86
N VAL A 89 -1.01 10.80 -3.83
CA VAL A 89 -1.92 9.93 -4.58
C VAL A 89 -1.69 10.17 -6.07
N LEU A 90 -1.28 9.13 -6.80
CA LEU A 90 -1.15 9.16 -8.24
C LEU A 90 -2.45 8.79 -8.95
N ALA A 91 -3.12 7.76 -8.43
CA ALA A 91 -4.33 7.25 -9.03
C ALA A 91 -5.31 6.81 -7.95
N THR A 92 -6.59 7.00 -8.22
CA THR A 92 -7.68 6.45 -7.42
C THR A 92 -8.48 5.50 -8.29
N ILE A 93 -8.55 4.24 -7.88
CA ILE A 93 -9.29 3.18 -8.54
C ILE A 93 -10.60 3.01 -7.76
N PRO A 94 -11.76 3.35 -8.34
CA PRO A 94 -13.04 3.15 -7.68
C PRO A 94 -13.32 1.64 -7.55
N CYS A 95 -13.82 1.21 -6.39
CA CYS A 95 -14.27 -0.16 -6.23
C CYS A 95 -15.62 -0.35 -6.93
N ARG A 96 -15.72 -1.37 -7.79
CA ARG A 96 -16.97 -1.74 -8.49
C ARG A 96 -18.09 -2.11 -7.51
N TRP A 97 -17.73 -2.69 -6.37
CA TRP A 97 -18.65 -3.14 -5.31
C TRP A 97 -18.40 -2.32 -4.05
N ARG A 98 -19.41 -1.57 -3.59
CA ARG A 98 -19.28 -0.61 -2.47
C ARG A 98 -19.06 -1.26 -1.10
N THR A 99 -19.33 -2.56 -0.97
CA THR A 99 -19.29 -3.31 0.29
C THR A 99 -18.26 -4.45 0.28
N THR A 100 -17.50 -4.61 -0.80
CA THR A 100 -16.57 -5.73 -0.96
C THR A 100 -15.14 -5.24 -0.91
N ILE A 101 -14.47 -5.44 0.21
CA ILE A 101 -13.04 -5.12 0.32
C ILE A 101 -12.27 -6.09 -0.58
N SER A 102 -11.71 -5.53 -1.65
CA SER A 102 -10.74 -6.20 -2.49
C SER A 102 -9.44 -6.38 -1.72
N TYR A 103 -9.12 -7.61 -1.32
CA TYR A 103 -7.85 -7.89 -0.68
C TYR A 103 -6.72 -7.79 -1.71
N SER A 104 -5.83 -6.83 -1.48
CA SER A 104 -4.66 -6.59 -2.32
C SER A 104 -3.41 -7.05 -1.59
N HIS A 105 -2.95 -8.25 -1.91
CA HIS A 105 -1.74 -8.79 -1.31
C HIS A 105 -0.47 -8.14 -1.88
N SER A 106 -0.46 -7.87 -3.19
CA SER A 106 0.62 -7.19 -3.91
C SER A 106 0.08 -6.50 -5.17
N PHE A 107 0.88 -5.63 -5.78
CA PHE A 107 0.57 -5.02 -7.08
C PHE A 107 1.81 -5.01 -7.97
N GLY A 108 1.61 -5.23 -9.27
CA GLY A 108 2.64 -5.05 -10.29
C GLY A 108 2.54 -3.65 -10.90
N LEU A 109 3.68 -2.99 -11.06
CA LEU A 109 3.82 -1.81 -11.91
C LEU A 109 4.58 -2.24 -13.17
N TYR A 110 3.99 -1.97 -14.33
CA TYR A 110 4.69 -2.02 -15.62
C TYR A 110 4.85 -0.59 -16.15
N SER A 111 5.83 -0.36 -17.01
CA SER A 111 6.34 0.96 -17.45
C SER A 111 5.30 1.92 -18.06
N GLU A 112 4.10 1.45 -18.35
CA GLU A 112 2.92 2.27 -18.56
C GLU A 112 1.83 1.73 -17.64
N LEU A 113 1.19 2.61 -16.86
CA LEU A 113 0.38 2.31 -15.67
C LEU A 113 -0.77 1.29 -15.89
N TYR A 114 -0.44 0.02 -16.06
CA TYR A 114 -1.35 -1.12 -15.98
C TYR A 114 -1.22 -1.73 -14.59
N CYS A 115 -1.96 -1.19 -13.62
CA CYS A 115 -2.10 -1.84 -12.32
C CYS A 115 -2.91 -3.13 -12.49
N LEU A 116 -2.20 -4.27 -12.59
CA LEU A 116 -2.82 -5.59 -12.50
C LEU A 116 -3.23 -5.85 -11.04
N HIS A 117 -4.45 -5.45 -10.70
CA HIS A 117 -5.08 -5.70 -9.41
C HIS A 117 -5.95 -6.95 -9.52
N ARG A 118 -5.45 -8.11 -9.07
CA ARG A 118 -6.31 -9.27 -8.78
C ARG A 118 -6.86 -9.13 -7.36
N SER A 119 -8.06 -8.57 -7.26
CA SER A 119 -8.84 -8.54 -6.02
C SER A 119 -9.27 -9.96 -5.65
N ALA A 120 -8.80 -10.50 -4.52
CA ALA A 120 -9.55 -11.55 -3.84
C ALA A 120 -10.71 -10.88 -3.08
N THR A 121 -11.93 -11.14 -3.54
CA THR A 121 -13.16 -10.69 -2.89
C THR A 121 -13.37 -11.52 -1.63
N ILE A 122 -13.24 -10.93 -0.44
CA ILE A 122 -13.61 -11.61 0.80
C ILE A 122 -15.15 -11.55 0.89
N HIS A 123 -15.81 -12.63 0.46
CA HIS A 123 -17.24 -12.82 0.66
C HIS A 123 -17.48 -14.12 1.43
N GLY A 124 -18.12 -14.02 2.60
CA GLY A 124 -18.61 -15.15 3.37
C GLY A 124 -19.89 -15.76 2.77
N ARG A 125 -19.86 -16.10 1.48
CA ARG A 125 -20.90 -16.89 0.83
C ARG A 125 -20.30 -17.68 -0.33
N SER A 126 -20.28 -18.99 -0.16
CA SER A 126 -20.02 -19.97 -1.20
C SER A 126 -21.14 -19.87 -2.23
N GLU A 127 -20.86 -19.32 -3.40
CA GLU A 127 -21.58 -19.67 -4.62
C GLU A 127 -20.55 -19.88 -5.73
N THR A 128 -20.40 -21.14 -6.11
CA THR A 128 -19.71 -21.63 -7.31
C THR A 128 -20.43 -21.08 -8.54
N ILE A 129 -19.70 -20.32 -9.35
CA ILE A 129 -20.13 -19.97 -10.72
C ILE A 129 -19.46 -20.98 -11.65
N ASP A 130 -20.26 -21.86 -12.23
CA ASP A 130 -19.89 -22.72 -13.35
C ASP A 130 -19.44 -21.87 -14.55
N SER A 131 -18.31 -22.24 -15.14
CA SER A 131 -17.81 -21.71 -16.40
C SER A 131 -18.34 -22.55 -17.56
N PRO A 132 -18.95 -21.97 -18.62
CA PRO A 132 -19.21 -22.69 -19.84
C PRO A 132 -18.05 -22.43 -20.82
N TYR A 133 -17.05 -23.32 -20.83
CA TYR A 133 -16.20 -23.64 -21.98
C TYR A 133 -15.68 -25.06 -21.83
#